data_AF-A0A939NFY6-F1
#
_entry.id   AF-A0A939NFY6-F1
#
_cell.length_a   1.000
_cell.length_b   1.000
_cell.length_c   1.000
_cell.angle_alpha   90.00
_cell.angle_beta   90.00
_cell.angle_gamma   90.00
#
_symmetry.space_group_name_H-M   'P 1'
#
loop_
_entity.id
_entity.type
_entity.pdbx_description
1 polymer ?
#
loop_
_entity_poly.entity_id
_entity_poly.type
_entity_poly.pdbx_seq_one_letter_code
_entity_poly.pdbx_strand_id
1 'polypeptide(L)'
;MNTQLAGNIKANSNLQGNVATVILNEVNSNKATQLNGMIEVAGNSAQVIVANASGITCNNCGFINTNRATLTTGKITPQLNGDFTINVDKGQIVITDKFNSNSPTDILAKTAAISGKMNADEINIITGTNVISKNGQLIKSASSNTNTQILLSIFQH
;
A
#
# COMPACT_ATOMS: atom_id res chain seq x y z
N MET A 1 -19.30 -3.13 16.00
CA MET A 1 -18.39 -2.01 15.71
C MET A 1 -18.99 -1.25 14.56
N ASN A 2 -19.03 0.08 14.61
CA ASN A 2 -19.58 0.88 13.52
C ASN A 2 -18.45 1.30 12.57
N THR A 3 -18.66 1.15 11.28
CA THR A 3 -17.73 1.51 10.19
C THR A 3 -18.33 2.65 9.38
N GLN A 4 -17.49 3.49 8.81
CA GLN A 4 -17.88 4.62 7.97
C GLN A 4 -18.48 4.14 6.63
N LEU A 5 -17.99 3.02 6.08
CA LEU A 5 -18.43 2.49 4.79
C LEU A 5 -19.57 1.47 4.90
N ALA A 6 -19.56 0.60 5.91
CA ALA A 6 -20.46 -0.56 5.99
C ALA A 6 -21.42 -0.51 7.20
N GLY A 7 -21.40 0.54 8.01
CA GLY A 7 -22.22 0.63 9.23
C GLY A 7 -21.82 -0.42 10.27
N ASN A 8 -22.80 -1.01 10.97
CA ASN A 8 -22.54 -1.96 12.06
C ASN A 8 -22.07 -3.32 11.53
N ILE A 9 -20.83 -3.70 11.87
CA ILE A 9 -20.29 -5.04 11.62
C ILE A 9 -19.98 -5.78 12.93
N LYS A 10 -20.09 -7.11 12.88
CA LYS A 10 -19.72 -8.02 13.98
C LYS A 10 -18.19 -8.17 14.07
N ALA A 11 -17.70 -8.49 15.27
CA ALA A 11 -16.28 -8.77 15.49
C ALA A 11 -15.83 -10.00 14.69
N ASN A 12 -14.60 -9.97 14.18
CA ASN A 12 -14.03 -11.08 13.43
C ASN A 12 -13.63 -12.21 14.40
N SER A 13 -14.36 -13.32 14.39
CA SER A 13 -14.12 -14.48 15.26
C SER A 13 -12.77 -15.16 15.02
N ASN A 14 -12.18 -14.99 13.82
CA ASN A 14 -10.85 -15.54 13.50
C ASN A 14 -9.73 -14.86 14.28
N LEU A 15 -10.00 -13.71 14.90
CA LEU A 15 -9.03 -13.01 15.72
C LEU A 15 -8.95 -13.56 17.16
N GLN A 16 -9.89 -14.44 17.57
CA GLN A 16 -9.90 -15.07 18.90
C GLN A 16 -9.74 -14.07 20.08
N GLY A 17 -10.22 -12.83 19.92
CA GLY A 17 -10.09 -11.76 20.91
C GLY A 17 -8.82 -10.90 20.80
N ASN A 18 -7.88 -11.26 19.92
CA ASN A 18 -6.70 -10.46 19.62
C ASN A 18 -6.98 -9.38 18.57
N VAL A 19 -6.07 -8.42 18.44
CA VAL A 19 -6.15 -7.34 17.46
C VAL A 19 -5.12 -7.60 16.36
N ALA A 20 -5.53 -7.51 15.09
CA ALA A 20 -4.60 -7.60 13.98
C ALA A 20 -3.68 -6.37 13.98
N THR A 21 -2.36 -6.58 14.04
CA THR A 21 -1.38 -5.50 13.91
C THR A 21 -1.04 -5.21 12.45
N VAL A 22 -1.15 -6.21 11.58
CA VAL A 22 -0.96 -6.14 10.12
C VAL A 22 -2.06 -6.94 9.43
N ILE A 23 -2.68 -6.33 8.40
CA ILE A 23 -3.66 -6.95 7.50
C ILE A 23 -3.01 -7.00 6.11
N LEU A 24 -2.69 -8.19 5.63
CA LEU A 24 -2.11 -8.42 4.31
C LEU A 24 -3.18 -8.92 3.33
N ASN A 25 -3.41 -8.14 2.27
CA ASN A 25 -4.20 -8.52 1.11
C ASN A 25 -3.24 -8.80 -0.06
N GLU A 26 -2.78 -10.05 -0.17
CA GLU A 26 -1.91 -10.49 -1.27
C GLU A 26 -2.73 -11.14 -2.39
N VAL A 27 -2.60 -10.61 -3.60
CA VAL A 27 -3.25 -11.14 -4.80
C VAL A 27 -2.21 -11.88 -5.63
N ASN A 28 -2.33 -13.20 -5.67
CA ASN A 28 -1.51 -14.06 -6.52
C ASN A 28 -2.22 -14.29 -7.87
N SER A 29 -2.19 -13.29 -8.75
CA SER A 29 -2.80 -13.33 -10.08
C SER A 29 -1.86 -12.74 -11.11
N ASN A 30 -2.07 -13.06 -12.39
CA ASN A 30 -1.43 -12.36 -13.50
C ASN A 30 -2.14 -11.03 -13.84
N LYS A 31 -3.31 -10.75 -13.26
CA LYS A 31 -4.06 -9.51 -13.46
C LYS A 31 -3.74 -8.48 -12.37
N ALA A 32 -3.65 -7.21 -12.77
CA ALA A 32 -3.50 -6.10 -11.85
C ALA A 32 -4.75 -5.92 -10.96
N THR A 33 -4.54 -5.44 -9.74
CA THR A 33 -5.62 -5.05 -8.83
C THR A 33 -6.18 -3.68 -9.24
N GLN A 34 -7.51 -3.54 -9.28
CA GLN A 34 -8.18 -2.25 -9.43
C GLN A 34 -8.79 -1.84 -8.09
N LEU A 35 -8.35 -0.71 -7.55
CA LEU A 35 -8.90 -0.09 -6.34
C LEU A 35 -9.71 1.13 -6.74
N ASN A 36 -11.04 1.04 -6.61
CA ASN A 36 -11.98 2.08 -7.02
C ASN A 36 -12.78 2.66 -5.83
N GLY A 37 -12.18 2.65 -4.64
CA GLY A 37 -12.83 3.09 -3.41
C GLY A 37 -11.95 2.93 -2.17
N MET A 38 -12.53 3.24 -1.01
CA MET A 38 -11.81 3.23 0.27
C MET A 38 -11.74 1.82 0.87
N ILE A 39 -10.61 1.49 1.49
CA ILE A 39 -10.42 0.31 2.34
C ILE A 39 -10.48 0.76 3.79
N GLU A 40 -11.46 0.25 4.55
CA GLU A 40 -11.64 0.61 5.95
C GLU A 40 -11.28 -0.56 6.88
N VAL A 41 -10.44 -0.28 7.88
CA VAL A 41 -10.23 -1.19 9.00
C VAL A 41 -11.28 -0.91 10.06
N ALA A 42 -12.08 -1.91 10.39
CA ALA A 42 -13.08 -1.78 11.43
C ALA A 42 -12.52 -2.11 12.82
N GLY A 43 -12.83 -1.27 13.81
CA GLY A 43 -12.35 -1.46 15.18
C GLY A 43 -11.00 -0.78 15.40
N ASN A 44 -10.04 -1.52 15.95
CA ASN A 44 -8.69 -0.98 16.18
C ASN A 44 -7.96 -0.82 14.85
N SER A 45 -7.22 0.29 14.73
CA SER A 45 -6.41 0.54 13.54
C SER A 45 -5.28 -0.49 13.40
N ALA A 46 -4.92 -0.77 12.16
CA ALA A 46 -3.89 -1.74 11.80
C ALA A 46 -3.07 -1.23 10.61
N GLN A 47 -1.91 -1.85 10.38
CA GLN A 47 -1.20 -1.66 9.12
C GLN A 47 -1.93 -2.44 8.03
N VAL A 48 -2.21 -1.82 6.89
CA VAL A 48 -2.82 -2.50 5.74
C VAL A 48 -1.84 -2.56 4.59
N ILE A 49 -1.64 -3.74 4.04
CA ILE A 49 -0.79 -3.98 2.88
C ILE A 49 -1.65 -4.57 1.77
N VAL A 50 -1.64 -3.94 0.59
CA VAL A 50 -2.20 -4.49 -0.65
C VAL A 50 -1.05 -4.81 -1.58
N ALA A 51 -0.86 -6.09 -1.84
CA ALA A 51 0.27 -6.60 -2.63
C ALA A 51 -0.22 -7.30 -3.89
N ASN A 52 0.24 -6.86 -5.07
CA ASN A 52 0.02 -7.54 -6.33
C ASN A 52 1.16 -7.29 -7.32
N ALA A 53 1.96 -8.33 -7.59
CA ALA A 53 3.13 -8.23 -8.47
C ALA A 53 2.79 -7.93 -9.95
N SER A 54 1.53 -8.13 -10.37
CA SER A 54 1.07 -7.74 -11.71
C SER A 54 0.73 -6.26 -11.83
N GLY A 55 0.63 -5.53 -10.72
CA GLY A 55 0.35 -4.10 -10.68
C GLY A 55 -0.91 -3.74 -9.88
N ILE A 56 -1.05 -2.45 -9.60
CA ILE A 56 -2.20 -1.88 -8.89
C ILE A 56 -2.60 -0.58 -9.57
N THR A 57 -3.86 -0.43 -9.93
CA THR A 57 -4.44 0.87 -10.33
C THR A 57 -5.34 1.36 -9.20
N CYS A 58 -5.10 2.57 -8.73
CA CYS A 58 -5.97 3.30 -7.82
C CYS A 58 -6.69 4.41 -8.58
N ASN A 59 -8.01 4.40 -8.51
CA ASN A 59 -8.87 5.45 -9.00
C ASN A 59 -9.86 5.86 -7.91
N ASN A 60 -9.70 7.07 -7.36
CA ASN A 60 -10.48 7.54 -6.21
C ASN A 60 -10.49 6.53 -5.05
N CYS A 61 -9.31 6.02 -4.70
CA CYS A 61 -9.14 4.99 -3.67
C CYS A 61 -8.49 5.55 -2.40
N GLY A 62 -8.39 4.73 -1.37
CA GLY A 62 -7.77 5.18 -0.14
C GLY A 62 -7.91 4.24 1.04
N PHE A 63 -7.51 4.71 2.21
CA PHE A 63 -7.58 3.96 3.46
C PHE A 63 -8.25 4.76 4.57
N ILE A 64 -9.00 4.08 5.43
CA ILE A 64 -9.68 4.64 6.60
C ILE A 64 -9.30 3.80 7.81
N ASN A 65 -8.98 4.48 8.92
CA ASN A 65 -8.64 3.87 10.21
C ASN A 65 -7.42 2.92 10.14
N THR A 66 -6.44 3.26 9.31
CA THR A 66 -5.14 2.57 9.25
C THR A 66 -4.10 3.33 10.05
N ASN A 67 -3.12 2.65 10.64
CA ASN A 67 -1.96 3.32 11.25
C ASN A 67 -0.80 3.48 10.25
N ARG A 68 -0.80 2.67 9.18
CA ARG A 68 0.06 2.75 8.00
C ARG A 68 -0.61 2.01 6.84
N ALA A 69 -0.50 2.54 5.64
CA ALA A 69 -0.96 1.87 4.43
C ALA A 69 0.22 1.55 3.51
N THR A 70 0.16 0.44 2.79
CA THR A 70 1.16 0.07 1.79
C THR A 70 0.48 -0.47 0.54
N LEU A 71 0.70 0.19 -0.60
CA LEU A 71 0.43 -0.37 -1.91
C LEU A 71 1.75 -0.87 -2.49
N THR A 72 1.83 -2.16 -2.85
CA THR A 72 3.07 -2.72 -3.37
C THR A 72 2.89 -3.71 -4.52
N THR A 73 3.85 -3.72 -5.44
CA THR A 73 4.02 -4.82 -6.41
C THR A 73 5.10 -5.81 -5.98
N GLY A 74 5.64 -5.64 -4.79
CA GLY A 74 6.61 -6.53 -4.19
C GLY A 74 5.96 -7.76 -3.56
N LYS A 75 6.71 -8.85 -3.57
CA LYS A 75 6.34 -10.08 -2.87
C LYS A 75 6.68 -9.94 -1.38
N ILE A 76 5.73 -10.29 -0.51
CA ILE A 76 5.97 -10.34 0.93
C ILE A 76 6.76 -11.61 1.26
N THR A 77 7.91 -11.46 1.90
CA THR A 77 8.80 -12.57 2.25
C THR A 77 9.01 -12.60 3.77
N PRO A 78 8.40 -13.56 4.48
CA PRO A 78 8.59 -13.74 5.92
C PRO A 78 10.06 -13.94 6.28
N GLN A 79 10.44 -13.44 7.44
CA GLN A 79 11.77 -13.57 8.03
C GLN A 79 11.72 -14.46 9.28
N LEU A 80 12.85 -15.05 9.65
CA LEU A 80 12.98 -15.96 10.80
C LEU A 80 12.62 -15.32 12.15
N ASN A 81 12.75 -14.00 12.27
CA ASN A 81 12.45 -13.24 13.48
C ASN A 81 10.96 -12.83 13.61
N GLY A 82 10.10 -13.27 12.70
CA GLY A 82 8.69 -12.88 12.67
C GLY A 82 8.41 -11.56 11.92
N ASP A 83 9.42 -10.91 11.34
CA ASP A 83 9.24 -9.79 10.41
C ASP A 83 8.99 -10.28 8.98
N PHE A 84 8.88 -9.34 8.04
CA PHE A 84 8.86 -9.61 6.61
C PHE A 84 9.61 -8.52 5.84
N THR A 85 10.09 -8.87 4.65
CA THR A 85 10.57 -7.93 3.65
C THR A 85 9.60 -7.85 2.48
N ILE A 86 9.66 -6.74 1.75
CA ILE A 86 8.90 -6.47 0.54
C ILE A 86 9.90 -6.45 -0.61
N ASN A 87 9.85 -7.48 -1.45
CA ASN A 87 10.80 -7.67 -2.55
C ASN A 87 10.15 -7.25 -3.87
N VAL A 88 10.50 -6.06 -4.33
CA VAL A 88 9.98 -5.45 -5.56
C VAL A 88 10.90 -5.79 -6.72
N ASP A 89 10.33 -6.33 -7.80
CA ASP A 89 11.08 -6.67 -9.02
C ASP A 89 10.39 -6.22 -10.31
N LYS A 90 9.05 -6.27 -10.33
CA LYS A 90 8.20 -5.93 -11.47
C LYS A 90 6.90 -5.25 -11.04
N GLY A 91 6.06 -4.90 -12.01
CA GLY A 91 4.73 -4.35 -11.80
C GLY A 91 4.72 -2.83 -11.61
N GLN A 92 3.63 -2.21 -12.05
CA GLN A 92 3.41 -0.78 -11.96
C GLN A 92 2.30 -0.46 -10.96
N ILE A 93 2.46 0.65 -10.22
CA ILE A 93 1.33 1.28 -9.51
C ILE A 93 0.92 2.54 -10.26
N VAL A 94 -0.38 2.67 -10.54
CA VAL A 94 -0.95 3.85 -11.20
C VAL A 94 -1.96 4.50 -10.28
N ILE A 95 -1.81 5.80 -10.00
CA ILE A 95 -2.80 6.62 -9.30
C ILE A 95 -3.38 7.62 -10.31
N THR A 96 -4.68 7.57 -10.55
CA THR A 96 -5.33 8.34 -11.63
C THR A 96 -6.06 9.59 -11.16
N ASP A 97 -7.15 9.47 -10.39
CA ASP A 97 -7.97 10.61 -9.96
C ASP A 97 -7.58 11.13 -8.57
N LYS A 98 -7.85 10.35 -7.53
CA LYS A 98 -7.53 10.70 -6.15
C LYS A 98 -7.08 9.49 -5.34
N PHE A 99 -6.12 9.73 -4.44
CA PHE A 99 -5.78 8.86 -3.34
C PHE A 99 -6.02 9.61 -2.02
N ASN A 100 -6.67 8.98 -1.05
CA ASN A 100 -6.92 9.58 0.26
C ASN A 100 -6.58 8.63 1.41
N SER A 101 -5.84 9.11 2.40
CA SER A 101 -5.53 8.38 3.63
C SER A 101 -5.33 9.39 4.76
N ASN A 102 -5.53 8.95 6.01
CA ASN A 102 -5.13 9.69 7.21
C ASN A 102 -4.06 8.91 7.97
N SER A 103 -3.14 8.29 7.22
CA SER A 103 -2.02 7.54 7.76
C SER A 103 -0.82 7.65 6.82
N PRO A 104 0.42 7.50 7.33
CA PRO A 104 1.60 7.31 6.50
C PRO A 104 1.36 6.21 5.46
N THR A 105 1.71 6.49 4.21
CA THR A 105 1.42 5.60 3.08
C THR A 105 2.68 5.33 2.27
N ASP A 106 2.96 4.05 2.07
CA ASP A 106 4.05 3.54 1.25
C ASP A 106 3.52 3.10 -0.14
N ILE A 107 4.14 3.59 -1.21
CA ILE A 107 3.93 3.12 -2.60
C ILE A 107 5.23 2.49 -3.08
N LEU A 108 5.27 1.15 -3.15
CA LEU A 108 6.49 0.38 -3.35
C LEU A 108 6.37 -0.50 -4.60
N ALA A 109 6.94 -0.08 -5.72
CA ALA A 109 6.71 -0.75 -7.01
C ALA A 109 7.91 -0.68 -7.96
N LYS A 110 7.91 -1.48 -9.03
CA LYS A 110 8.99 -1.35 -10.03
C LYS A 110 8.91 0.01 -10.71
N THR A 111 7.70 0.45 -11.07
CA THR A 111 7.41 1.79 -11.58
C THR A 111 6.14 2.34 -10.93
N ALA A 112 6.04 3.67 -10.85
CA ALA A 112 4.83 4.36 -10.39
C ALA A 112 4.46 5.47 -11.38
N ALA A 113 3.17 5.63 -11.66
CA ALA A 113 2.62 6.75 -12.42
C ALA A 113 1.52 7.42 -11.59
N ILE A 114 1.68 8.70 -11.28
CA ILE A 114 0.77 9.45 -10.42
C ILE A 114 0.28 10.65 -11.21
N SER A 115 -0.99 10.62 -11.59
CA SER A 115 -1.69 11.72 -12.28
C SER A 115 -2.75 12.36 -11.40
N GLY A 116 -3.12 11.70 -10.31
CA GLY A 116 -4.18 12.12 -9.39
C GLY A 116 -3.70 12.88 -8.16
N LYS A 117 -4.63 13.49 -7.43
CA LYS A 117 -4.34 14.15 -6.16
C LYS A 117 -4.03 13.11 -5.09
N MET A 118 -2.90 13.28 -4.41
CA MET A 118 -2.51 12.47 -3.28
C MET A 118 -2.77 13.23 -1.97
N ASN A 119 -3.52 12.63 -1.05
CA ASN A 119 -3.72 13.16 0.31
C ASN A 119 -3.42 12.05 1.32
N ALA A 120 -2.41 12.24 2.16
CA ALA A 120 -2.05 11.37 3.27
C ALA A 120 -1.19 12.15 4.28
N ASP A 121 -1.09 11.65 5.52
CA ASP A 121 -0.23 12.24 6.56
C ASP A 121 1.24 12.29 6.10
N GLU A 122 1.69 11.24 5.43
CA GLU A 122 3.00 11.12 4.80
C GLU A 122 2.89 10.20 3.59
N ILE A 123 3.66 10.49 2.53
CA ILE A 123 3.74 9.65 1.33
C ILE A 123 5.20 9.30 1.07
N ASN A 124 5.51 8.01 1.13
CA ASN A 124 6.79 7.45 0.76
C ASN A 124 6.64 6.66 -0.54
N ILE A 125 7.48 6.94 -1.53
CA ILE A 125 7.44 6.29 -2.84
C ILE A 125 8.82 5.71 -3.13
N ILE A 126 8.90 4.40 -3.28
CA ILE A 126 10.13 3.70 -3.65
C ILE A 126 9.89 2.95 -4.95
N THR A 127 10.60 3.36 -6.00
CA THR A 127 10.55 2.72 -7.31
C THR A 127 11.83 1.94 -7.63
N GLY A 128 11.74 0.97 -8.54
CA GLY A 128 12.88 0.14 -8.97
C GLY A 128 12.84 -1.28 -8.40
N THR A 129 13.91 -2.05 -8.65
CA THR A 129 14.05 -3.39 -8.04
C THR A 129 14.73 -3.23 -6.69
N ASN A 130 13.98 -3.50 -5.62
CA ASN A 130 14.37 -3.19 -4.24
C ASN A 130 13.96 -4.29 -3.26
N VAL A 131 14.70 -4.40 -2.17
CA VAL A 131 14.30 -5.11 -0.95
C VAL A 131 14.04 -4.04 0.11
N ILE A 132 12.82 -4.03 0.64
CA ILE A 132 12.32 -3.00 1.54
C ILE A 132 11.85 -3.70 2.83
N SER A 133 12.04 -3.08 3.98
CA SER A 133 11.58 -3.60 5.27
C SER A 133 10.06 -3.43 5.45
N LYS A 134 9.49 -4.07 6.49
CA LYS A 134 8.07 -3.94 6.87
C LYS A 134 7.58 -2.50 7.13
N ASN A 135 8.49 -1.58 7.46
CA ASN A 135 8.21 -0.18 7.77
C ASN A 135 8.53 0.78 6.60
N GLY A 136 8.75 0.26 5.40
CA GLY A 136 8.98 1.09 4.21
C GLY A 136 10.41 1.62 4.05
N GLN A 137 11.38 1.07 4.79
CA GLN A 137 12.79 1.47 4.66
C GLN A 137 13.52 0.60 3.63
N LEU A 138 14.25 1.26 2.74
CA LEU A 138 15.05 0.58 1.74
C LEU A 138 16.22 -0.18 2.40
N ILE A 139 16.27 -1.50 2.22
CA ILE A 139 17.36 -2.37 2.73
C ILE A 139 18.42 -2.56 1.66
N LYS A 140 18.00 -2.82 0.42
CA LYS A 140 18.89 -3.06 -0.72
C LYS A 140 18.22 -2.62 -2.02
N SER A 141 18.97 -1.94 -2.88
CA SER A 141 18.57 -1.71 -4.27
C SER A 141 19.41 -2.56 -5.21
N ALA A 142 18.79 -3.18 -6.20
CA ALA A 142 19.55 -3.67 -7.35
C ALA A 142 20.01 -2.44 -8.14
N SER A 143 21.32 -2.20 -8.20
CA SER A 143 21.90 -1.03 -8.84
C SER A 143 21.32 -0.81 -10.25
N SER A 144 20.50 0.23 -10.40
CA SER A 144 20.20 0.83 -11.69
C SER A 144 20.14 2.35 -11.51
N ASN A 145 21.21 3.03 -11.91
CA ASN A 145 21.19 4.45 -12.20
C ASN A 145 20.14 4.71 -13.28
N THR A 146 18.95 5.17 -12.90
CA THR A 146 18.03 5.81 -13.84
C THR A 146 17.41 6.98 -13.12
N ASN A 147 17.71 8.18 -13.63
CA ASN A 147 17.03 9.42 -13.30
C ASN A 147 15.53 9.19 -13.16
N THR A 148 15.03 9.24 -11.92
CA THR A 148 13.61 9.33 -11.67
C THR A 148 13.15 10.67 -12.25
N GLN A 149 12.54 10.67 -13.43
CA GLN A 149 11.71 11.79 -13.84
C GLN A 149 10.49 11.76 -12.92
N ILE A 150 10.61 12.41 -11.77
CA ILE A 150 9.45 12.81 -11.00
C ILE A 150 8.83 13.96 -11.79
N LEU A 151 7.79 13.69 -12.57
CA LEU A 151 6.87 14.73 -13.04
C LEU A 151 6.04 15.18 -11.82
N LEU A 152 6.65 16.00 -10.96
CA LEU A 152 5.93 16.77 -9.94
C LEU A 152 5.18 17.90 -10.64
N SER A 153 3.98 17.64 -11.17
CA SER A 153 3.03 18.73 -11.38
C SER A 153 2.30 18.98 -10.07
N ILE A 154 2.93 19.73 -9.16
CA ILE A 154 2.23 20.24 -7.96
C ILE A 154 1.36 21.42 -8.42
N PHE A 155 0.14 21.15 -8.85
CA PHE A 155 -0.86 22.22 -8.89
C PHE A 155 -1.49 22.32 -7.50
N GLN A 156 -0.88 23.13 -6.65
CA GLN A 156 -1.63 23.72 -5.54
C GLN A 156 -2.49 24.84 -6.12
N HIS A 157 -3.81 24.70 -5.98
CA HIS A 157 -4.73 25.83 -5.87
C HIS A 157 -5.30 25.79 -4.45
#